data_AF-A0A6A3A2I7-F1
#
_entry.id   AF-A0A6A3A2I7-F1
#
_cell.length_a   1.000
_cell.length_b   1.000
_cell.length_c   1.000
_cell.angle_alpha   90.00
_cell.angle_beta   90.00
_cell.angle_gamma   90.00
#
_symmetry.space_group_name_H-M   'P 1'
#
loop_
_entity.id
_entity.type
_entity.pdbx_description
1 polymer ?
#
loop_
_entity_poly.entity_id
_entity_poly.type
_entity_poly.pdbx_seq_one_letter_code
_entity_poly.pdbx_strand_id
1 'polypeptide(L)'
;MKRGFSFSVTVVVSAIVFIYYCTVFIFIDRWLGLMTSPGIMNAFAFTCVAFMCVLNYVFAIFADPGRVPSSFMPDIEDPGVPIHEIKRKGGDLRFCQKCSCFKPPRAHHCRVCKRCILKMDHHCIWINNCVGHANYKVFFVFVVYAMIACLYSLALLVGSLTNDSHNDKQQSADSFRIAYVISGLLLVPLSIALSVLLGWHIYLILQNKTTIEYHEGVRAMWLAEKGGNVYKHPYDIGAFENLTTVLGPSIFCWVCPISRHIGNGLRFRTAYDIISSS
;
A
#
# COMPACT_ATOMS: atom_id res chain seq x y z
N MET A 1 -17.14 -14.27 -4.19
CA MET A 1 -15.77 -14.22 -4.77
C MET A 1 -14.86 -14.91 -3.79
N LYS A 2 -14.10 -15.93 -4.21
CA LYS A 2 -13.18 -16.63 -3.32
C LYS A 2 -12.07 -15.67 -2.93
N ARG A 3 -12.15 -15.08 -1.72
CA ARG A 3 -11.02 -14.38 -1.09
C ARG A 3 -9.99 -15.46 -0.76
N GLY A 4 -8.77 -15.37 -1.29
CA GLY A 4 -7.74 -16.39 -1.07
C GLY A 4 -6.68 -16.45 -2.17
N PHE A 5 -5.98 -17.59 -2.22
CA PHE A 5 -4.85 -17.87 -3.11
C PHE A 5 -5.26 -17.82 -4.59
N SER A 6 -5.04 -16.66 -5.21
CA SER A 6 -4.95 -16.53 -6.66
C SER A 6 -3.56 -16.94 -7.14
N PHE A 7 -3.39 -17.08 -8.45
CA PHE A 7 -2.07 -17.25 -9.05
C PHE A 7 -1.10 -16.15 -8.60
N SER A 8 -1.52 -14.88 -8.68
CA SER A 8 -0.69 -13.74 -8.27
C SER A 8 -0.32 -13.77 -6.78
N VAL A 9 -1.24 -14.17 -5.90
CA VAL A 9 -0.94 -14.33 -4.46
C VAL A 9 0.06 -15.47 -4.25
N THR A 10 -0.08 -16.58 -4.97
CA THR A 10 0.85 -17.71 -4.91
C THR A 10 2.26 -17.30 -5.35
N VAL A 11 2.38 -16.48 -6.41
CA VAL A 11 3.66 -15.92 -6.87
C VAL A 11 4.30 -15.05 -5.79
N VAL A 12 3.55 -14.15 -5.16
CA VAL A 12 4.07 -13.29 -4.09
C VAL A 12 4.52 -14.10 -2.88
N VAL A 13 3.72 -15.07 -2.43
CA VAL A 13 4.09 -15.96 -1.31
C VAL A 13 5.35 -16.76 -1.64
N SER A 14 5.45 -17.30 -2.85
CA SER A 14 6.63 -18.06 -3.29
C SER A 14 7.88 -17.17 -3.32
N ALA A 15 7.76 -15.93 -3.79
CA ALA A 15 8.86 -14.97 -3.78
C ALA A 15 9.30 -14.61 -2.35
N ILE A 16 8.37 -14.38 -1.42
CA ILE A 16 8.68 -14.12 -0.01
C ILE A 16 9.43 -15.29 0.62
N VAL A 17 8.94 -16.53 0.41
CA VAL A 17 9.58 -17.74 0.95
C VAL A 17 10.97 -17.93 0.36
N PHE A 18 11.14 -17.76 -0.96
CA PHE A 18 12.43 -17.87 -1.62
C PHE A 18 13.43 -16.81 -1.12
N ILE A 19 13.02 -15.54 -1.05
CA ILE A 19 13.86 -14.46 -0.53
C ILE A 19 14.25 -14.73 0.92
N TYR A 20 13.30 -15.19 1.76
CA TYR A 20 13.58 -15.53 3.14
C TYR A 20 14.62 -16.64 3.26
N TYR A 21 14.42 -17.73 2.53
CA TYR A 21 15.35 -18.86 2.52
C TYR A 21 16.76 -18.44 2.09
N CYS A 22 16.89 -17.78 0.94
CA CYS A 22 18.19 -17.34 0.44
C CYS A 22 18.86 -16.35 1.39
N THR A 23 18.10 -15.42 1.98
CA THR A 23 18.70 -14.43 2.88
C THR A 23 19.25 -15.07 4.15
N VAL A 24 18.45 -15.91 4.82
CA VAL A 24 18.82 -16.48 6.12
C VAL A 24 19.85 -17.60 5.97
N PHE A 25 19.64 -18.53 5.03
CA PHE A 25 20.44 -19.75 4.97
C PHE A 25 21.59 -19.68 3.96
N ILE A 26 21.61 -18.69 3.06
CA ILE A 26 22.70 -18.52 2.09
C ILE A 26 23.46 -17.23 2.38
N PHE A 27 22.84 -16.05 2.27
CA PHE A 27 23.58 -14.78 2.30
C PHE A 27 24.19 -14.48 3.67
N ILE A 28 23.42 -14.69 4.74
CA ILE A 28 23.92 -14.50 6.10
C ILE A 28 25.03 -15.51 6.42
N ASP A 29 24.85 -16.78 6.06
CA ASP A 29 25.86 -17.80 6.33
C ASP A 29 27.17 -17.56 5.57
N ARG A 30 27.08 -17.22 4.29
CA ARG A 30 28.24 -16.96 3.44
C ARG A 30 28.97 -15.67 3.76
N TRP A 31 28.29 -14.64 4.26
CA TRP A 31 28.94 -13.38 4.62
C TRP A 31 29.39 -13.33 6.08
N LEU A 32 28.48 -13.64 7.01
CA LEU A 32 28.67 -13.43 8.44
C LEU A 32 28.86 -14.75 9.20
N GLY A 33 28.50 -15.90 8.62
CA GLY A 33 28.43 -17.20 9.28
C GLY A 33 27.20 -17.30 10.19
N LEU A 34 26.29 -18.24 9.94
CA LEU A 34 25.00 -18.28 10.64
C LEU A 34 25.15 -18.58 12.14
N MET A 35 26.22 -19.26 12.54
CA MET A 35 26.52 -19.59 13.95
C MET A 35 27.31 -18.49 14.68
N THR A 36 27.65 -17.39 14.01
CA THR A 36 28.31 -16.26 14.65
C THR A 36 27.28 -15.31 15.28
N SER A 37 27.70 -14.51 16.27
CA SER A 37 26.83 -13.50 16.88
C SER A 37 26.24 -12.53 15.83
N PRO A 38 27.03 -11.94 14.91
CA PRO A 38 26.49 -11.11 13.81
C PRO A 38 25.50 -11.86 12.92
N GLY A 39 25.77 -13.13 12.58
CA GLY A 39 24.87 -13.94 11.76
C GLY A 39 23.51 -14.18 12.42
N ILE A 40 23.52 -14.60 13.68
CA ILE A 40 22.30 -14.82 14.48
C ILE A 40 21.49 -13.53 14.62
N MET A 41 22.15 -12.41 14.92
CA MET A 41 21.48 -11.10 15.03
C MET A 41 20.80 -10.69 13.73
N ASN A 42 21.48 -10.84 12.58
CA ASN A 42 20.91 -10.53 11.28
C ASN A 42 19.76 -11.48 10.92
N ALA A 43 19.88 -12.78 11.22
CA ALA A 43 18.84 -13.77 10.95
C ALA A 43 17.58 -13.48 11.78
N PHE A 44 17.75 -13.12 13.07
CA PHE A 44 16.65 -12.70 13.93
C PHE A 44 16.00 -11.40 13.42
N ALA A 45 16.80 -10.37 13.13
CA ALA A 45 16.30 -9.09 12.64
C ALA A 45 15.53 -9.24 11.31
N PHE A 46 16.10 -9.98 10.35
CA PHE A 46 15.45 -10.25 9.07
C PHE A 46 14.16 -11.07 9.25
N THR A 47 14.15 -12.04 10.17
CA THR A 47 12.95 -12.83 10.49
C THR A 47 11.84 -11.96 11.09
N CYS A 48 12.16 -11.00 11.95
CA CYS A 48 11.18 -10.04 12.47
C CYS A 48 10.58 -9.16 11.35
N VAL A 49 11.41 -8.66 10.43
CA VAL A 49 10.96 -7.90 9.25
C VAL A 49 10.07 -8.75 8.35
N ALA A 50 10.48 -9.99 8.05
CA ALA A 50 9.72 -10.91 7.22
C ALA A 50 8.38 -11.29 7.86
N PHE A 51 8.35 -11.52 9.18
CA PHE A 51 7.13 -11.78 9.94
C PHE A 51 6.15 -10.61 9.83
N MET A 52 6.61 -9.37 10.04
CA MET A 52 5.76 -8.19 9.91
C MET A 52 5.28 -7.96 8.48
N CYS A 53 6.12 -8.25 7.48
CA CYS A 53 5.72 -8.22 6.07
C CYS A 53 4.58 -9.21 5.79
N VAL A 54 4.75 -10.48 6.18
CA VAL A 54 3.75 -11.54 5.98
C VAL A 54 2.46 -11.24 6.75
N LEU A 55 2.55 -10.78 7.99
CA LEU A 55 1.38 -10.44 8.80
C LEU A 55 0.53 -9.35 8.14
N ASN A 56 1.15 -8.27 7.67
CA ASN A 56 0.44 -7.21 6.95
C ASN A 56 -0.08 -7.68 5.59
N TYR A 57 0.66 -8.54 4.87
CA TYR A 57 0.21 -9.12 3.61
C TYR A 57 -1.05 -9.97 3.80
N VAL A 58 -1.08 -10.82 4.82
CA VAL A 58 -2.25 -11.63 5.20
C VAL A 58 -3.43 -10.72 5.52
N PHE A 59 -3.24 -9.69 6.35
CA PHE A 59 -4.33 -8.74 6.63
C PHE A 59 -4.79 -8.00 5.37
N ALA A 60 -3.90 -7.60 4.45
CA ALA A 60 -4.28 -6.96 3.19
C ALA A 60 -5.15 -7.87 2.29
N ILE A 61 -4.85 -9.17 2.25
CA ILE A 61 -5.64 -10.16 1.49
C ILE A 61 -7.03 -10.34 2.10
N PHE A 62 -7.13 -10.50 3.42
CA PHE A 62 -8.37 -10.96 4.06
C PHE A 62 -9.27 -9.82 4.56
N ALA A 63 -8.72 -8.65 4.87
CA ALA A 63 -9.50 -7.51 5.36
C ALA A 63 -10.54 -7.07 4.32
N ASP A 64 -11.75 -6.74 4.80
CA ASP A 64 -12.73 -6.08 3.96
C ASP A 64 -12.25 -4.65 3.67
N PRO A 65 -12.09 -4.23 2.40
CA PRO A 65 -11.60 -2.88 2.07
C PRO A 65 -12.59 -1.74 2.38
N GLY A 66 -13.78 -2.05 2.87
CA GLY A 66 -14.86 -1.11 3.11
C GLY A 66 -15.98 -1.30 2.10
N ARG A 67 -17.21 -1.43 2.59
CA ARG A 67 -18.43 -1.61 1.78
C ARG A 67 -19.34 -0.41 2.00
N VAL A 68 -19.93 0.09 0.91
CA VAL A 68 -21.03 1.07 1.00
C VAL A 68 -22.28 0.38 1.59
N PRO A 69 -22.85 0.88 2.70
CA PRO A 69 -24.11 0.37 3.23
C PRO A 69 -25.24 0.55 2.22
N SER A 70 -26.13 -0.45 2.10
CA SER A 70 -27.30 -0.36 1.20
C SER A 70 -28.29 0.72 1.63
N SER A 71 -28.31 1.05 2.93
CA SER A 71 -29.09 2.13 3.52
C SER A 71 -28.48 3.52 3.34
N PHE A 72 -27.30 3.64 2.72
CA PHE A 72 -26.68 4.94 2.50
C PHE A 72 -27.56 5.81 1.60
N MET A 73 -28.07 6.90 2.17
CA MET A 73 -28.77 7.96 1.48
C MET A 73 -27.99 9.25 1.69
N PRO A 74 -27.65 9.99 0.63
CA PRO A 74 -27.02 11.30 0.79
C PRO A 74 -28.00 12.28 1.40
N ASP A 75 -27.58 12.97 2.45
CA ASP A 75 -28.30 14.12 3.00
C ASP A 75 -27.91 15.35 2.17
N ILE A 76 -28.88 15.89 1.44
CA ILE A 76 -28.67 17.04 0.53
C ILE A 76 -28.90 18.36 1.27
N GLU A 77 -29.60 18.31 2.40
CA GLU A 77 -29.95 19.48 3.21
C GLU A 77 -28.87 19.77 4.27
N ASP A 78 -28.00 18.79 4.56
CA ASP A 78 -26.86 18.96 5.47
C ASP A 78 -25.86 20.00 4.92
N PRO A 79 -25.76 21.19 5.55
CA PRO A 79 -24.83 22.23 5.11
C PRO A 79 -23.36 21.82 5.30
N GLY A 80 -23.09 20.79 6.13
CA GLY A 80 -21.76 20.25 6.37
C GLY A 80 -21.27 19.26 5.31
N VAL A 81 -22.06 18.94 4.28
CA VAL A 81 -21.59 18.13 3.14
C VAL A 81 -21.55 18.98 1.88
N PRO A 82 -20.36 19.26 1.33
CA PRO A 82 -20.28 20.07 0.14
C PRO A 82 -21.02 19.40 -1.03
N ILE A 83 -21.93 20.14 -1.66
CA ILE A 83 -22.79 19.67 -2.75
C ILE A 83 -22.00 18.96 -3.88
N HIS A 84 -20.77 19.42 -4.13
CA HIS A 84 -19.88 18.86 -5.15
C HIS A 84 -19.35 17.44 -4.82
N GLU A 85 -19.41 17.00 -3.57
CA GLU A 85 -19.00 15.64 -3.17
C GLU A 85 -20.08 14.61 -3.46
N ILE A 86 -21.35 15.04 -3.35
CA ILE A 86 -22.52 14.19 -3.50
C ILE A 86 -22.98 14.16 -4.96
N LYS A 87 -22.84 15.27 -5.68
CA LYS A 87 -23.31 15.42 -7.05
C LYS A 87 -22.20 15.22 -8.09
N ARG A 88 -22.56 14.69 -9.26
CA ARG A 88 -21.71 14.67 -10.46
C ARG A 88 -21.66 16.08 -11.08
N LYS A 89 -20.69 16.28 -11.98
CA LYS A 89 -20.72 17.41 -12.93
C LYS A 89 -22.02 17.31 -13.75
N GLY A 90 -23.02 18.14 -13.43
CA GLY A 90 -24.38 18.06 -13.98
C GLY A 90 -25.50 18.16 -12.92
N GLY A 91 -25.19 18.05 -11.62
CA GLY A 91 -26.17 18.24 -10.55
C GLY A 91 -26.88 16.97 -10.05
N ASP A 92 -26.64 15.83 -10.69
CA ASP A 92 -27.21 14.54 -10.27
C ASP A 92 -26.41 13.88 -9.15
N LEU A 93 -27.09 13.24 -8.21
CA LEU A 93 -26.44 12.45 -7.16
C LEU A 93 -25.58 11.31 -7.73
N ARG A 94 -24.46 11.00 -7.08
CA ARG A 94 -23.57 9.91 -7.49
C ARG A 94 -24.23 8.56 -7.22
N PHE A 95 -24.91 7.99 -8.23
CA PHE A 95 -25.52 6.66 -8.13
C PHE A 95 -24.68 5.56 -8.82
N CYS A 96 -24.73 4.34 -8.29
CA CYS A 96 -24.17 3.14 -8.90
C CYS A 96 -25.26 2.24 -9.48
N GLN A 97 -25.42 2.24 -10.80
CA GLN A 97 -26.42 1.41 -11.48
C GLN A 97 -26.21 -0.10 -11.24
N LYS A 98 -24.96 -0.56 -11.12
CA LYS A 98 -24.64 -1.99 -10.91
C LYS A 98 -24.95 -2.49 -9.51
N CYS A 99 -24.88 -1.61 -8.51
CA CYS A 99 -25.16 -1.96 -7.11
C CYS A 99 -26.54 -1.49 -6.66
N SER A 100 -27.25 -0.73 -7.49
CA SER A 100 -28.51 -0.06 -7.16
C SER A 100 -28.45 0.73 -5.84
N CYS A 101 -27.36 1.49 -5.63
CA CYS A 101 -27.16 2.27 -4.42
C CYS A 101 -26.50 3.63 -4.72
N PHE A 102 -26.73 4.60 -3.84
CA PHE A 102 -25.97 5.85 -3.84
C PHE A 102 -24.51 5.60 -3.42
N LYS A 103 -23.59 6.41 -3.95
CA LYS A 103 -22.17 6.35 -3.65
C LYS A 103 -21.81 7.50 -2.71
N PRO A 104 -21.28 7.22 -1.52
CA PRO A 104 -20.64 8.23 -0.69
C PRO A 104 -19.50 8.93 -1.44
N PRO A 105 -19.05 10.09 -0.94
CA PRO A 105 -17.81 10.72 -1.39
C PRO A 105 -16.66 9.70 -1.45
N ARG A 106 -15.80 9.82 -2.47
CA ARG A 106 -14.61 8.95 -2.67
C ARG A 106 -14.89 7.45 -2.90
N ALA A 107 -16.15 7.02 -2.93
CA ALA A 107 -16.51 5.62 -3.20
C ALA A 107 -16.59 5.32 -4.70
N HIS A 108 -16.05 4.18 -5.13
CA HIS A 108 -16.08 3.72 -6.52
C HIS A 108 -16.52 2.25 -6.64
N HIS A 109 -17.09 1.89 -7.78
CA HIS A 109 -17.50 0.51 -8.05
C HIS A 109 -16.30 -0.27 -8.62
N CYS A 110 -15.86 -1.30 -7.90
CA CYS A 110 -14.85 -2.21 -8.43
C CYS A 110 -15.52 -3.31 -9.24
N ARG A 111 -15.16 -3.41 -10.52
CA ARG A 111 -15.70 -4.43 -11.43
C ARG A 111 -15.27 -5.84 -11.05
N VAL A 112 -14.06 -5.99 -10.52
CA VAL A 112 -13.53 -7.28 -10.07
C VAL A 112 -14.26 -7.72 -8.80
N CYS A 113 -14.28 -6.88 -7.75
CA CYS A 113 -14.99 -7.17 -6.50
C CYS A 113 -16.53 -7.17 -6.62
N LYS A 114 -17.08 -6.69 -7.74
CA LYS A 114 -18.51 -6.57 -8.05
C LYS A 114 -19.32 -5.82 -6.97
N ARG A 115 -18.73 -4.78 -6.39
CA ARG A 115 -19.37 -3.94 -5.36
C ARG A 115 -18.73 -2.56 -5.27
N CYS A 116 -19.41 -1.63 -4.62
CA CYS A 116 -18.85 -0.32 -4.27
C CYS A 116 -17.94 -0.42 -3.05
N ILE A 117 -16.75 0.19 -3.16
CA ILE A 117 -15.71 0.23 -2.15
C ILE A 117 -15.59 1.67 -1.63
N LEU A 118 -15.57 1.84 -0.31
CA LEU A 118 -15.37 3.13 0.35
C LEU A 118 -13.92 3.59 0.15
N LYS A 119 -13.71 4.89 -0.12
CA LYS A 119 -12.39 5.50 -0.41
C LYS A 119 -11.52 4.57 -1.28
N MET A 120 -12.09 4.13 -2.41
CA MET A 120 -11.45 3.12 -3.25
C MET A 120 -10.17 3.68 -3.84
N ASP A 121 -9.05 3.01 -3.62
CA ASP A 121 -7.79 3.37 -4.28
C ASP A 121 -7.62 2.59 -5.58
N HIS A 122 -7.53 1.26 -5.48
CA HIS A 122 -7.43 0.40 -6.65
C HIS A 122 -7.87 -1.03 -6.33
N HIS A 123 -7.96 -1.86 -7.36
CA HIS A 123 -8.00 -3.30 -7.19
C HIS A 123 -6.60 -3.86 -7.40
N CYS A 124 -6.01 -4.46 -6.37
CA CYS A 124 -4.64 -4.94 -6.41
C CYS A 124 -4.63 -6.45 -6.68
N ILE A 125 -4.11 -6.83 -7.85
CA ILE A 125 -4.00 -8.22 -8.26
C ILE A 125 -3.07 -9.03 -7.33
N TRP A 126 -2.05 -8.38 -6.76
CA TRP A 126 -1.01 -9.01 -5.94
C TRP A 126 -1.48 -9.42 -4.54
N ILE A 127 -2.56 -8.80 -4.03
CA ILE A 127 -3.25 -9.23 -2.80
C ILE A 127 -4.61 -9.85 -3.10
N ASN A 128 -5.00 -9.97 -4.38
CA ASN A 128 -6.32 -10.44 -4.82
C ASN A 128 -7.50 -9.75 -4.07
N ASN A 129 -7.34 -8.46 -3.79
CA ASN A 129 -8.30 -7.68 -3.01
C ASN A 129 -8.28 -6.21 -3.46
N CYS A 130 -9.35 -5.49 -3.14
CA CYS A 130 -9.33 -4.03 -3.27
C CYS A 130 -8.51 -3.42 -2.14
N VAL A 131 -7.90 -2.27 -2.44
CA VAL A 131 -7.36 -1.35 -1.44
C VAL A 131 -8.36 -0.20 -1.32
N GLY A 132 -8.88 0.02 -0.12
CA GLY A 132 -9.90 1.01 0.18
C GLY A 132 -9.82 1.51 1.62
N HIS A 133 -10.85 2.23 2.07
CA HIS A 133 -10.90 2.90 3.38
C HIS A 133 -10.42 2.03 4.54
N ALA A 134 -10.93 0.79 4.63
CA ALA A 134 -10.75 -0.03 5.82
C ALA A 134 -9.44 -0.86 5.83
N ASN A 135 -8.71 -0.94 4.72
CA ASN A 135 -7.47 -1.72 4.63
C ASN A 135 -6.28 -0.98 4.00
N TYR A 136 -6.43 0.31 3.64
CA TYR A 136 -5.35 1.10 3.03
C TYR A 136 -4.08 1.14 3.89
N LYS A 137 -4.21 1.38 5.21
CA LYS A 137 -3.07 1.40 6.13
C LYS A 137 -2.28 0.10 6.09
N VAL A 138 -2.96 -1.03 6.19
CA VAL A 138 -2.33 -2.35 6.20
C VAL A 138 -1.62 -2.63 4.87
N PHE A 139 -2.25 -2.27 3.74
CA PHE A 139 -1.59 -2.36 2.43
C PHE A 139 -0.32 -1.50 2.36
N PHE A 140 -0.39 -0.25 2.83
CA PHE A 140 0.77 0.64 2.85
C PHE A 140 1.90 0.10 3.72
N VAL A 141 1.59 -0.36 4.93
CA VAL A 141 2.56 -0.95 5.87
C VAL A 141 3.16 -2.24 5.31
N PHE A 142 2.38 -3.07 4.62
CA PHE A 142 2.90 -4.22 3.86
C PHE A 142 3.96 -3.78 2.84
N VAL A 143 3.68 -2.77 2.02
CA VAL A 143 4.64 -2.27 1.02
C VAL A 143 5.92 -1.74 1.69
N VAL A 144 5.82 -1.06 2.83
CA VAL A 144 6.97 -0.60 3.63
C VAL A 144 7.84 -1.78 4.07
N TYR A 145 7.26 -2.79 4.72
CA TYR A 145 8.04 -3.95 5.17
C TYR A 145 8.58 -4.81 4.03
N ALA A 146 7.85 -4.95 2.93
CA ALA A 146 8.33 -5.63 1.72
C ALA A 146 9.56 -4.91 1.13
N MET A 147 9.51 -3.57 1.08
CA MET A 147 10.63 -2.75 0.61
C MET A 147 11.86 -2.87 1.53
N ILE A 148 11.66 -2.79 2.85
CA ILE A 148 12.74 -2.99 3.85
C ILE A 148 13.35 -4.39 3.70
N ALA A 149 12.53 -5.43 3.58
CA ALA A 149 13.00 -6.80 3.39
C ALA A 149 13.83 -6.95 2.10
N CYS A 150 13.39 -6.34 0.98
CA CYS A 150 14.10 -6.39 -0.29
C CYS A 150 15.46 -5.69 -0.21
N LEU A 151 15.51 -4.47 0.36
CA LEU A 151 16.78 -3.75 0.51
C LEU A 151 17.74 -4.46 1.47
N TYR A 152 17.23 -4.99 2.59
CA TYR A 152 18.06 -5.73 3.54
C TYR A 152 18.63 -7.00 2.89
N SER A 153 17.78 -7.78 2.20
CA SER A 153 18.22 -8.96 1.46
C SER A 153 19.23 -8.60 0.36
N LEU A 154 19.03 -7.50 -0.36
CA LEU A 154 19.96 -7.03 -1.40
C LEU A 154 21.32 -6.61 -0.81
N ALA A 155 21.34 -5.94 0.35
CA ALA A 155 22.59 -5.59 1.03
C ALA A 155 23.35 -6.85 1.49
N LEU A 156 22.65 -7.85 2.05
CA LEU A 156 23.24 -9.13 2.44
C LEU A 156 23.73 -9.92 1.22
N LEU A 157 23.00 -9.90 0.10
CA LEU A 157 23.42 -10.50 -1.16
C LEU A 157 24.74 -9.87 -1.66
N VAL A 158 24.83 -8.55 -1.71
CA VAL A 158 26.05 -7.85 -2.14
C VAL A 158 27.23 -8.18 -1.21
N GLY A 159 27.02 -8.11 0.10
CA GLY A 159 28.05 -8.48 1.08
C GLY A 159 28.54 -9.92 0.90
N SER A 160 27.60 -10.86 0.73
CA SER A 160 27.89 -12.27 0.46
C SER A 160 28.71 -12.48 -0.81
N LEU A 161 28.36 -11.79 -1.91
CA LEU A 161 29.12 -11.84 -3.16
C LEU A 161 30.53 -11.27 -3.01
N THR A 162 30.69 -10.15 -2.30
CA THR A 162 32.02 -9.56 -2.06
C THR A 162 32.91 -10.47 -1.21
N ASN A 163 32.36 -11.11 -0.17
CA ASN A 163 33.11 -12.06 0.64
C ASN A 163 33.52 -13.32 -0.13
N ASP A 164 32.63 -13.85 -0.95
CA ASP A 164 32.93 -15.01 -1.81
C ASP A 164 34.00 -14.69 -2.85
N SER A 165 33.98 -13.48 -3.42
CA SER A 165 35.01 -13.04 -4.39
C SER A 165 36.41 -12.90 -3.77
N HIS A 166 36.50 -12.63 -2.48
CA HIS A 166 37.76 -12.50 -1.75
C HIS A 166 38.31 -13.85 -1.27
N ASN A 167 37.43 -14.82 -1.01
CA ASN A 167 37.76 -16.14 -0.48
C ASN A 167 37.75 -17.19 -1.60
N ASP A 168 38.69 -17.09 -2.54
CA ASP A 168 38.82 -17.91 -3.75
C ASP A 168 39.16 -19.39 -3.44
N LYS A 169 38.25 -20.11 -2.77
CA LYS A 169 38.31 -21.56 -2.52
C LYS A 169 37.31 -22.28 -3.44
N GLN A 170 37.86 -22.72 -4.56
CA GLN A 170 37.28 -23.28 -5.78
C GLN A 170 36.53 -24.63 -5.64
N GLN A 171 35.85 -24.92 -4.53
CA GLN A 171 35.14 -26.20 -4.39
C GLN A 171 33.69 -26.12 -3.88
N SER A 172 33.21 -24.94 -3.45
CA SER A 172 31.80 -24.75 -3.03
C SER A 172 31.03 -23.69 -3.81
N ALA A 173 31.71 -22.91 -4.66
CA ALA A 173 31.13 -21.76 -5.38
C ALA A 173 30.03 -22.15 -6.40
N ASP A 174 30.11 -23.35 -6.99
CA ASP A 174 29.12 -23.79 -7.98
C ASP A 174 27.75 -24.11 -7.39
N SER A 175 27.67 -24.53 -6.12
CA SER A 175 26.40 -25.01 -5.53
C SER A 175 25.37 -23.90 -5.29
N PHE A 176 25.81 -22.66 -5.08
CA PHE A 176 24.92 -21.51 -4.78
C PHE A 176 24.90 -20.44 -5.88
N ARG A 177 25.68 -20.61 -6.95
CA ARG A 177 25.73 -19.66 -8.08
C ARG A 177 24.36 -19.40 -8.69
N ILE A 178 23.58 -20.47 -8.88
CA ILE A 178 22.20 -20.38 -9.40
C ILE A 178 21.32 -19.56 -8.45
N ALA A 179 21.42 -19.78 -7.13
CA ALA A 179 20.65 -19.05 -6.14
C ALA A 179 20.97 -17.55 -6.18
N TYR A 180 22.25 -17.17 -6.23
CA TYR A 180 22.66 -15.76 -6.36
C TYR A 180 22.11 -15.10 -7.63
N VAL A 181 22.19 -15.77 -8.78
CA VAL A 181 21.68 -15.22 -10.05
C VAL A 181 20.17 -15.03 -9.98
N ILE A 182 19.41 -16.03 -9.53
CA ILE A 182 17.95 -15.93 -9.40
C ILE A 182 17.58 -14.83 -8.40
N SER A 183 18.27 -14.75 -7.26
CA SER A 183 18.04 -13.73 -6.26
C SER A 183 18.35 -12.32 -6.78
N GLY A 184 19.43 -12.12 -7.55
CA GLY A 184 19.72 -10.84 -8.18
C GLY A 184 18.66 -10.43 -9.20
N LEU A 185 18.24 -11.36 -10.07
CA LEU A 185 17.19 -11.15 -11.07
C LEU A 185 15.81 -10.89 -10.44
N LEU A 186 15.59 -11.35 -9.20
CA LEU A 186 14.35 -11.10 -8.46
C LEU A 186 14.43 -9.81 -7.64
N LEU A 187 15.44 -9.66 -6.78
CA LEU A 187 15.53 -8.59 -5.77
C LEU A 187 15.75 -7.21 -6.38
N VAL A 188 16.56 -7.08 -7.44
CA VAL A 188 16.85 -5.78 -8.05
C VAL A 188 15.59 -5.16 -8.67
N PRO A 189 14.88 -5.80 -9.62
CA PRO A 189 13.67 -5.21 -10.17
C PRO A 189 12.55 -5.09 -9.13
N LEU A 190 12.44 -6.03 -8.18
CA LEU A 190 11.46 -5.95 -7.11
C LEU A 190 11.70 -4.73 -6.21
N SER A 191 12.96 -4.44 -5.86
CA SER A 191 13.33 -3.27 -5.05
C SER A 191 13.01 -1.97 -5.79
N ILE A 192 13.29 -1.90 -7.09
CA ILE A 192 12.94 -0.72 -7.91
C ILE A 192 11.42 -0.54 -7.97
N ALA A 193 10.68 -1.60 -8.28
CA ALA A 193 9.22 -1.56 -8.39
C ALA A 193 8.55 -1.16 -7.06
N LEU A 194 9.01 -1.73 -5.94
CA LEU A 194 8.51 -1.38 -4.61
C LEU A 194 8.90 0.04 -4.18
N SER A 195 10.10 0.52 -4.56
CA SER A 195 10.50 1.91 -4.32
C SER A 195 9.57 2.89 -5.02
N VAL A 196 9.27 2.66 -6.30
CA VAL A 196 8.37 3.50 -7.09
C VAL A 196 6.96 3.46 -6.51
N LEU A 197 6.45 2.26 -6.18
CA LEU A 197 5.14 2.09 -5.57
C LEU A 197 5.03 2.80 -4.20
N LEU A 198 6.05 2.64 -3.35
CA LEU A 198 6.08 3.27 -2.04
C LEU A 198 6.14 4.80 -2.16
N GLY A 199 7.02 5.33 -3.00
CA GLY A 199 7.13 6.77 -3.26
C GLY A 199 5.82 7.35 -3.80
N TRP A 200 5.16 6.64 -4.72
CA TRP A 200 3.84 7.00 -5.23
C TRP A 200 2.79 7.09 -4.13
N HIS A 201 2.69 6.08 -3.26
CA HIS A 201 1.71 6.08 -2.18
C HIS A 201 2.04 7.11 -1.08
N ILE A 202 3.32 7.39 -0.82
CA ILE A 202 3.72 8.50 0.08
C ILE A 202 3.20 9.82 -0.49
N TYR A 203 3.44 10.10 -1.78
CA TYR A 203 2.93 11.30 -2.45
C TYR A 203 1.40 11.41 -2.35
N LEU A 204 0.68 10.31 -2.60
CA LEU A 204 -0.77 10.28 -2.50
C LEU A 204 -1.27 10.57 -1.07
N ILE A 205 -0.65 9.97 -0.06
CA ILE A 205 -1.02 10.20 1.35
C ILE A 205 -0.77 11.66 1.73
N LEU A 206 0.39 12.22 1.39
CA LEU A 206 0.73 13.62 1.70
C LEU A 206 -0.26 14.63 1.09
N GLN A 207 -0.96 14.24 0.03
CA GLN A 207 -1.95 15.05 -0.69
C GLN A 207 -3.40 14.61 -0.42
N ASN A 208 -3.61 13.62 0.46
CA ASN A 208 -4.88 12.95 0.75
C ASN A 208 -5.66 12.51 -0.51
N LYS A 209 -4.95 12.04 -1.53
CA LYS A 209 -5.51 11.54 -2.78
C LYS A 209 -5.53 10.02 -2.76
N THR A 210 -6.56 9.43 -3.34
CA THR A 210 -6.51 8.07 -3.88
C THR A 210 -5.91 8.09 -5.28
N THR A 211 -5.46 6.94 -5.78
CA THR A 211 -5.01 6.79 -7.16
C THR A 211 -6.09 7.22 -8.16
N ILE A 212 -7.37 6.92 -7.89
CA ILE A 212 -8.49 7.35 -8.73
C ILE A 212 -8.61 8.89 -8.73
N GLU A 213 -8.59 9.49 -7.54
CA GLU A 213 -8.70 10.95 -7.39
C GLU A 213 -7.51 11.69 -8.00
N TYR A 214 -6.31 11.11 -8.00
CA TYR A 214 -5.18 11.68 -8.73
C TYR A 214 -5.52 11.80 -10.22
N HIS A 215 -5.98 10.72 -10.87
CA HIS A 215 -6.30 10.75 -12.30
C HIS A 215 -7.51 11.64 -12.62
N GLU A 216 -8.55 11.63 -11.77
CA GLU A 216 -9.68 12.57 -11.90
C GLU A 216 -9.21 14.03 -11.68
N GLY A 217 -8.28 14.24 -10.76
CA GLY A 217 -7.67 15.51 -10.40
C GLY A 217 -6.79 16.10 -11.50
N VAL A 218 -6.04 15.29 -12.26
CA VAL A 218 -5.26 15.76 -13.43
C VAL A 218 -6.14 16.53 -14.41
N ARG A 219 -7.35 16.03 -14.68
CA ARG A 219 -8.32 16.72 -15.53
C ARG A 219 -8.87 17.98 -14.86
N ALA A 220 -9.08 17.96 -13.55
CA ALA A 220 -9.56 19.12 -12.81
C ALA A 220 -8.51 20.26 -12.76
N MET A 221 -7.24 19.91 -12.58
CA MET A 221 -6.10 20.83 -12.64
C MET A 221 -6.03 21.54 -13.99
N TRP A 222 -6.06 20.79 -15.09
CA TRP A 222 -6.04 21.34 -16.45
C TRP A 222 -7.24 22.29 -16.72
N LEU A 223 -8.43 21.98 -16.22
CA LEU A 223 -9.59 22.86 -16.35
C LEU A 223 -9.46 24.13 -15.49
N ALA A 224 -8.93 24.01 -14.28
CA ALA A 224 -8.72 25.16 -13.40
C ALA A 224 -7.69 26.13 -14.01
N GLU A 225 -6.59 25.61 -14.53
CA GLU A 225 -5.53 26.38 -15.20
C GLU A 225 -6.07 27.16 -16.40
N LYS A 226 -6.90 26.53 -17.25
CA LYS A 226 -7.60 27.23 -18.34
C LYS A 226 -8.53 28.34 -17.87
N GLY A 227 -9.07 28.23 -16.66
CA GLY A 227 -9.89 29.24 -16.02
C GLY A 227 -9.10 30.25 -15.19
N GLY A 228 -7.76 30.25 -15.24
CA GLY A 228 -6.91 31.14 -14.43
C GLY A 228 -6.90 30.82 -12.94
N ASN A 229 -7.36 29.63 -12.53
CA ASN A 229 -7.46 29.22 -11.14
C ASN A 229 -6.44 28.13 -10.80
N VAL A 230 -5.98 28.11 -9.54
CA VAL A 230 -5.15 27.03 -9.02
C VAL A 230 -6.05 25.95 -8.42
N TYR A 231 -5.91 24.72 -8.89
CA TYR A 231 -6.65 23.59 -8.33
C TYR A 231 -6.07 23.19 -6.97
N LYS A 232 -6.94 23.17 -5.95
CA LYS A 232 -6.64 22.59 -4.64
C LYS A 232 -7.52 21.38 -4.42
N HIS A 233 -6.91 20.26 -4.01
CA HIS A 233 -7.66 19.04 -3.75
C HIS A 233 -8.47 19.19 -2.44
N PRO A 234 -9.80 18.98 -2.45
CA PRO A 234 -10.65 19.29 -1.29
C PRO A 234 -10.28 18.58 0.01
N TYR A 235 -9.75 17.35 -0.08
CA TYR A 235 -9.37 16.55 1.09
C TYR A 235 -7.95 16.83 1.59
N ASP A 236 -7.18 17.67 0.90
CA ASP A 236 -5.85 18.06 1.35
C ASP A 236 -5.97 19.13 2.44
N ILE A 237 -5.75 18.70 3.69
CA ILE A 237 -5.91 19.51 4.90
C ILE A 237 -4.58 19.76 5.63
N GLY A 238 -3.45 19.49 4.98
CA GLY A 238 -2.11 19.58 5.58
C GLY A 238 -1.41 18.22 5.65
N ALA A 239 -0.10 18.19 5.41
CA ALA A 239 0.64 16.94 5.25
C ALA A 239 0.58 16.03 6.50
N PHE A 240 0.67 16.62 7.70
CA PHE A 240 0.64 15.87 8.96
C PHE A 240 -0.77 15.32 9.26
N GLU A 241 -1.79 16.13 9.03
CA GLU A 241 -3.20 15.78 9.16
C GLU A 241 -3.57 14.68 8.16
N ASN A 242 -3.10 14.80 6.91
CA ASN A 242 -3.32 13.81 5.88
C ASN A 242 -2.68 12.46 6.27
N LEU A 243 -1.43 12.45 6.73
CA LEU A 243 -0.77 11.25 7.27
C LEU A 243 -1.57 10.64 8.42
N THR A 244 -2.02 11.47 9.36
CA THR A 244 -2.80 11.05 10.52
C THR A 244 -4.13 10.41 10.11
N THR A 245 -4.80 10.93 9.08
CA THR A 245 -6.07 10.35 8.58
C THR A 245 -5.91 8.93 8.03
N VAL A 246 -4.70 8.56 7.59
CA VAL A 246 -4.40 7.25 7.00
C VAL A 246 -3.73 6.31 8.01
N LEU A 247 -2.70 6.78 8.72
CA LEU A 247 -1.86 5.97 9.59
C LEU A 247 -2.36 5.91 11.05
N GLY A 248 -3.26 6.84 11.41
CA GLY A 248 -3.84 6.96 12.74
C GLY A 248 -3.17 8.05 13.60
N PRO A 249 -3.77 8.37 14.77
CA PRO A 249 -3.33 9.46 15.64
C PRO A 249 -2.00 9.18 16.35
N SER A 250 -1.66 7.91 16.55
CA SER A 250 -0.46 7.52 17.29
C SER A 250 0.67 7.19 16.34
N ILE A 251 1.68 8.06 16.27
CA ILE A 251 2.88 7.91 15.41
C ILE A 251 3.59 6.58 15.68
N PHE A 252 3.70 6.17 16.95
CA PHE A 252 4.31 4.90 17.34
C PHE A 252 3.60 3.66 16.77
N CYS A 253 2.33 3.80 16.34
CA CYS A 253 1.54 2.72 15.76
C CYS A 253 1.43 2.81 14.23
N TRP A 254 2.14 3.73 13.57
CA TRP A 254 2.06 3.90 12.12
C TRP A 254 2.54 2.68 11.35
N VAL A 255 3.59 2.02 11.84
CA VAL A 255 4.12 0.78 11.26
C VAL A 255 3.47 -0.48 11.84
N CYS A 256 2.57 -0.35 12.80
CA CYS A 256 1.88 -1.51 13.37
C CYS A 256 0.74 -1.98 12.46
N PRO A 257 0.50 -3.30 12.37
CA PRO A 257 -0.55 -3.90 11.54
C PRO A 257 -1.97 -3.64 12.05
N ILE A 258 -2.14 -2.76 13.04
CA ILE A 258 -3.44 -2.47 13.64
C ILE A 258 -4.20 -1.51 12.71
N SER A 259 -5.21 -2.05 12.03
CA SER A 259 -6.18 -1.27 11.25
C SER A 259 -7.16 -0.57 12.18
N ARG A 260 -6.81 0.63 12.64
CA ARG A 260 -7.78 1.62 13.12
C ARG A 260 -7.79 2.76 12.12
N HIS A 261 -8.58 2.59 11.06
CA HIS A 261 -8.88 3.68 10.14
C HIS A 261 -9.73 4.73 10.88
N ILE A 262 -9.51 6.01 10.58
CA ILE A 262 -10.27 7.09 11.21
C ILE A 262 -11.57 7.31 10.43
N GLY A 263 -12.69 7.36 11.16
CA GLY A 263 -14.02 7.60 10.60
C GLY A 263 -14.64 6.39 9.88
N ASN A 264 -15.90 6.52 9.49
CA ASN A 264 -16.70 5.44 8.90
C ASN A 264 -16.54 5.29 7.38
N GLY A 265 -15.76 6.18 6.74
CA GLY A 265 -15.54 6.19 5.29
C GLY A 265 -16.72 6.72 4.46
N LEU A 266 -17.78 7.22 5.11
CA LEU A 266 -18.94 7.84 4.47
C LEU A 266 -18.82 9.36 4.41
N ARG A 267 -18.06 9.96 5.34
CA ARG A 267 -17.71 11.38 5.37
C ARG A 267 -16.22 11.54 5.60
N PHE A 268 -15.64 12.57 5.01
CA PHE A 268 -14.23 12.92 5.13
C PHE A 268 -14.11 14.41 5.37
N ARG A 269 -13.20 14.81 6.26
CA ARG A 269 -12.92 16.22 6.49
C ARG A 269 -12.33 16.85 5.23
N THR A 270 -12.75 18.06 4.92
CA THR A 270 -12.30 18.86 3.79
C THR A 270 -11.62 20.15 4.25
N ALA A 271 -10.92 20.80 3.32
CA ALA A 271 -10.36 22.13 3.54
C ALA A 271 -11.45 23.21 3.75
N TYR A 272 -12.68 22.98 3.27
CA TYR A 272 -13.80 23.90 3.47
C TYR A 272 -14.28 23.90 4.92
N ASP A 273 -14.24 22.75 5.58
CA ASP A 273 -14.64 22.62 6.99
C ASP A 273 -13.72 23.45 7.92
N ILE A 274 -12.43 23.58 7.57
CA ILE A 274 -11.47 24.38 8.34
C ILE A 274 -11.83 25.87 8.25
N ILE A 275 -12.13 26.36 7.04
CA ILE A 275 -12.43 27.78 6.79
C ILE A 275 -13.73 28.18 7.52
N SER A 276 -14.69 27.27 7.68
CA SER A 276 -15.93 27.54 8.42
C SER A 276 -15.78 27.64 9.94
N SER A 277 -14.64 27.18 10.49
CA SER A 277 -14.37 27.12 11.94
C SER A 277 -13.44 28.22 12.47
N SER A 278 -12.95 29.08 11.58
CA SER A 278 -12.07 30.22 11.84
C SER A 278 -12.79 31.54 11.64
#